data_AF-A0A8T5T5S6-F1
#
_entry.id   AF-A0A8T5T5S6-F1
#
_cell.length_a   1.000
_cell.length_b   1.000
_cell.length_c   1.000
_cell.angle_alpha   90.00
_cell.angle_beta   90.00
_cell.angle_gamma   90.00
#
_symmetry.space_group_name_H-M   'P 1'
#
loop_
_entity.id
_entity.type
_entity.pdbx_description
1 polymer ?
#
loop_
_entity_poly.entity_id
_entity_poly.type
_entity_poly.pdbx_seq_one_letter_code
_entity_poly.pdbx_strand_id
1 'polypeptide(L)'
;MSIHIENRKVQQTGGSSYIISLPKEWINEHNIKKGDSLSILSQPNGNLMITPHANSQEYIKEKIIDIEKDTKPEYLFRLLVGVYIMGYSRIIIQTTRD
;
A
#
# COMPACT_ATOMS: atom_id res chain seq x y z
N MET A 1 9.07 -21.04 15.43
CA MET A 1 7.90 -20.37 14.86
C MET A 1 7.20 -21.39 13.98
N SER A 2 6.06 -21.90 14.45
CA SER A 2 5.34 -22.97 13.75
C SER A 2 4.39 -22.34 12.75
N ILE A 3 4.46 -22.77 11.49
CA ILE A 3 3.54 -22.31 10.45
C ILE A 3 2.22 -23.07 10.68
N HIS A 4 1.17 -22.38 11.11
CA HIS A 4 -0.15 -22.96 11.22
C HIS A 4 -0.92 -22.67 9.93
N ILE A 5 -1.25 -23.72 9.18
CA ILE A 5 -2.05 -23.60 7.95
C ILE A 5 -3.50 -23.91 8.32
N GLU A 6 -4.38 -22.94 8.09
CA GLU A 6 -5.81 -23.09 8.28
C GLU A 6 -6.55 -22.86 6.95
N ASN A 7 -7.40 -23.81 6.56
CA ASN A 7 -8.16 -23.72 5.31
C ASN A 7 -9.53 -23.07 5.55
N ARG A 8 -9.92 -22.19 4.64
CA ARG A 8 -11.22 -21.50 4.65
C ARG A 8 -11.87 -21.59 3.28
N LYS A 9 -13.19 -21.71 3.27
CA LYS A 9 -13.96 -21.70 2.03
C LYS A 9 -14.25 -20.26 1.63
N VAL A 10 -14.10 -20.01 0.33
CA VAL A 10 -14.62 -18.79 -0.29
C VAL A 10 -16.15 -18.85 -0.28
N GLN A 11 -16.78 -17.74 0.07
CA GLN A 11 -18.24 -17.57 0.03
C GLN A 11 -18.56 -16.44 -0.95
N GLN A 12 -19.60 -16.60 -1.75
CA GLN A 12 -20.08 -15.53 -2.63
C GLN A 12 -21.08 -14.67 -1.88
N THR A 13 -20.89 -13.35 -1.94
CA THR A 13 -21.81 -12.37 -1.35
C THR A 13 -22.27 -11.39 -2.41
N GLY A 14 -23.58 -11.23 -2.59
CA GLY A 14 -24.10 -10.47 -3.72
C GLY A 14 -23.72 -11.09 -5.08
N GLY A 15 -23.95 -10.36 -6.16
CA GLY A 15 -23.71 -10.87 -7.52
C GLY A 15 -22.23 -10.89 -7.95
N SER A 16 -21.36 -10.10 -7.31
CA SER A 16 -20.03 -9.79 -7.86
C SER A 16 -18.88 -9.76 -6.84
N SER A 17 -19.09 -10.16 -5.59
CA SER A 17 -18.02 -10.21 -4.59
C SER A 17 -17.93 -11.56 -3.88
N TYR A 18 -16.71 -11.84 -3.42
CA TYR A 18 -16.37 -13.05 -2.68
C TYR A 18 -15.74 -12.67 -1.35
N ILE A 19 -16.00 -13.46 -0.31
CA ILE A 19 -15.44 -13.27 1.03
C ILE A 19 -14.77 -14.56 1.52
N ILE A 20 -13.82 -14.39 2.42
CA ILE A 20 -13.21 -15.45 3.22
C ILE A 20 -13.25 -15.02 4.69
N SER A 21 -13.49 -15.95 5.61
CA SER A 21 -13.40 -15.65 7.04
C SER A 21 -11.94 -15.62 7.48
N LEU A 22 -11.57 -14.59 8.23
CA LEU A 22 -10.22 -14.46 8.79
C LEU A 22 -10.05 -15.37 10.02
N PRO A 23 -8.83 -15.89 10.29
CA PRO A 23 -8.56 -16.68 11.49
C PRO A 23 -8.87 -15.90 12.77
N LYS A 24 -9.58 -16.51 13.72
CA LYS A 24 -10.00 -15.84 14.96
C LYS A 24 -8.81 -15.40 15.82
N GLU A 25 -7.79 -16.24 15.90
CA GLU A 25 -6.56 -15.93 16.65
C GLU A 25 -5.86 -14.71 16.07
N TRP A 26 -5.70 -14.66 14.74
CA TRP A 26 -5.10 -13.51 14.04
C TRP A 26 -5.87 -12.21 14.26
N ILE A 27 -7.21 -12.26 14.25
CA ILE A 27 -8.07 -11.10 14.58
C ILE A 27 -7.79 -10.59 16.00
N ASN A 28 -7.69 -11.49 16.97
CA ASN A 28 -7.44 -11.13 18.37
C ASN A 28 -6.03 -10.58 18.56
N GLU A 29 -5.01 -11.22 17.97
CA GLU A 29 -3.61 -10.79 18.04
C GLU A 29 -3.41 -9.35 17.52
N HIS A 30 -4.14 -8.98 16.48
CA HIS A 30 -4.03 -7.67 15.84
C HIS A 30 -5.09 -6.67 16.32
N ASN A 31 -5.89 -7.02 17.34
CA ASN A 31 -6.94 -6.20 17.93
C ASN A 31 -7.93 -5.64 16.90
N ILE A 32 -8.25 -6.43 15.87
CA ILE A 32 -9.16 -6.02 14.79
C ILE A 32 -10.60 -6.11 15.29
N LYS A 33 -11.37 -5.04 15.10
CA LYS A 33 -12.76 -4.93 15.51
C LYS A 33 -13.69 -4.97 14.31
N LYS A 34 -14.95 -5.29 14.57
CA LYS A 34 -16.01 -5.22 13.55
C LYS A 34 -16.11 -3.79 13.02
N GLY A 35 -16.00 -3.66 11.70
CA GLY A 35 -16.04 -2.36 11.01
C GLY A 35 -14.66 -1.79 10.66
N ASP A 36 -13.58 -2.37 11.20
CA ASP A 36 -12.23 -1.97 10.82
C ASP A 36 -11.96 -2.31 9.35
N SER A 37 -11.30 -1.39 8.64
CA SER A 37 -10.85 -1.61 7.27
C SER A 37 -9.45 -2.21 7.26
N LEU A 38 -9.26 -3.22 6.41
CA LEU A 38 -7.99 -3.91 6.20
C LEU A 38 -7.49 -3.64 4.78
N SER A 39 -6.18 -3.54 4.61
CA SER A 39 -5.57 -3.44 3.29
C SER A 39 -5.35 -4.84 2.72
N ILE A 40 -5.72 -5.03 1.45
CA ILE A 40 -5.45 -6.27 0.70
C ILE A 40 -4.58 -5.92 -0.50
N LEU A 41 -3.40 -6.52 -0.56
CA LEU A 41 -2.47 -6.40 -1.69
C LEU A 41 -2.42 -7.72 -2.47
N SER A 42 -2.73 -7.67 -3.76
CA SER A 42 -2.51 -8.78 -4.67
C SER A 42 -1.06 -8.83 -5.11
N GLN A 43 -0.39 -9.96 -4.88
CA GLN A 43 1.01 -10.15 -5.26
C GLN A 43 1.13 -10.88 -6.61
N PRO A 44 2.19 -10.64 -7.40
CA PRO A 44 2.38 -11.29 -8.71
C PRO A 44 2.45 -12.82 -8.67
N ASN A 45 2.81 -13.40 -7.52
CA ASN A 45 2.85 -14.85 -7.29
C ASN A 45 1.45 -15.46 -7.03
N GLY A 46 0.39 -14.66 -7.04
CA GLY A 46 -0.98 -15.11 -6.79
C GLY A 46 -1.40 -15.07 -5.31
N ASN A 47 -0.51 -14.69 -4.40
CA ASN A 47 -0.84 -14.55 -2.98
C ASN A 47 -1.62 -13.25 -2.73
N LEU A 48 -2.50 -13.28 -1.73
CA LEU A 48 -3.08 -12.07 -1.14
C LEU A 48 -2.37 -11.78 0.19
N MET A 49 -1.87 -10.56 0.35
CA MET A 49 -1.35 -10.07 1.62
C MET A 49 -2.40 -9.19 2.28
N ILE A 50 -2.79 -9.55 3.51
CA ILE A 50 -3.76 -8.79 4.30
C ILE A 50 -3.01 -8.11 5.44
N THR A 51 -3.18 -6.79 5.57
CA THR A 51 -2.50 -5.99 6.59
C THR A 51 -3.52 -5.36 7.55
N PRO A 52 -3.40 -5.61 8.86
CA PRO A 52 -4.17 -4.94 9.92
C PRO A 52 -3.92 -3.44 9.89
N HIS A 53 -4.97 -2.66 10.13
CA HIS A 53 -4.91 -1.19 10.22
C HIS A 53 -4.40 -0.58 8.92
N ALA A 54 -5.32 -0.16 8.06
CA ALA A 54 -4.99 0.55 6.84
C ALA A 54 -4.37 1.92 7.15
N ASN A 55 -3.07 1.96 7.47
CA ASN A 55 -2.27 3.14 7.18
C ASN A 55 -2.14 3.19 5.66
N SER A 56 -3.17 3.71 4.99
CA SER A 56 -3.13 4.03 3.56
C SER A 56 -1.93 4.92 3.20
N GLN A 57 -1.35 5.60 4.20
CA GLN A 57 -0.11 6.37 4.11
C GLN A 57 1.17 5.51 4.07
N GLU A 58 1.21 4.31 4.66
CA GLU A 58 2.45 3.50 4.73
C GLU A 58 2.87 2.89 3.39
N TYR A 59 1.95 2.79 2.42
CA TYR A 59 2.27 2.32 1.06
C TYR A 59 2.56 3.47 0.08
N ILE A 60 2.40 4.73 0.50
CA ILE A 60 2.75 5.86 -0.33
C ILE A 60 4.23 6.13 -0.11
N LYS A 61 5.07 5.59 -0.98
CA LYS A 61 6.47 5.95 -1.03
C LYS A 61 6.55 7.39 -1.54
N GLU A 62 6.82 8.32 -0.65
CA GLU A 62 6.83 9.76 -0.93
C GLU A 62 8.25 10.31 -1.17
N LYS A 63 8.39 11.20 -2.16
CA LYS A 63 9.62 11.95 -2.39
C LYS A 63 9.32 13.45 -2.47
N ILE A 64 10.06 14.23 -1.69
CA ILE A 64 10.15 15.68 -1.84
C ILE A 64 11.34 15.98 -2.75
N ILE A 65 11.13 16.79 -3.78
CA ILE A 65 12.14 17.31 -4.69
C ILE A 65 12.19 18.82 -4.50
N ASP A 66 13.28 19.30 -3.90
CA ASP A 66 13.58 20.72 -3.83
C ASP A 66 14.16 21.18 -5.17
N ILE A 67 13.58 22.24 -5.72
CA ILE A 67 14.05 22.88 -6.95
C ILE A 67 14.41 24.35 -6.68
N GLU A 68 15.40 24.85 -7.40
CA GLU A 68 15.69 26.28 -7.50
C GLU A 68 14.91 26.90 -8.67
N LYS A 69 14.71 28.23 -8.68
CA LYS A 69 13.95 28.94 -9.74
C LYS A 69 14.55 28.76 -11.13
N ASP A 70 15.86 28.53 -11.23
CA ASP A 70 16.60 28.31 -12.47
C ASP A 70 16.79 26.83 -12.82
N THR A 71 16.10 25.92 -12.11
CA THR A 71 16.14 24.49 -12.39
C THR A 71 15.71 24.20 -13.83
N LYS A 72 16.60 23.61 -14.61
CA LYS A 72 16.34 23.28 -16.02
C LYS A 72 15.24 22.22 -16.15
N PRO A 73 14.26 22.39 -17.05
CA PRO A 73 13.18 21.42 -17.26
C PRO A 73 13.67 20.00 -17.55
N GLU A 74 14.76 19.84 -18.31
CA GLU A 74 15.32 18.53 -18.67
C GLU A 74 15.92 17.80 -17.45
N TYR A 75 16.45 18.57 -16.50
CA TYR A 75 16.95 18.02 -15.24
C TYR A 75 15.80 17.56 -14.36
N LEU A 76 14.76 18.38 -14.19
CA LEU A 76 13.57 18.01 -13.44
C LEU A 76 12.88 16.78 -14.05
N PHE A 77 12.77 16.71 -15.38
CA PHE A 77 12.21 15.56 -16.07
C PHE A 77 12.95 14.25 -15.75
N ARG A 78 14.29 14.26 -15.83
CA ARG A 78 15.11 13.08 -15.47
C ARG A 78 14.92 12.67 -14.01
N LEU A 79 14.82 13.64 -13.11
CA LEU A 79 14.54 13.41 -11.69
C LEU A 79 13.18 12.72 -11.48
N LEU A 80 12.12 13.23 -12.13
CA LEU A 80 10.78 12.66 -12.05
C LEU A 80 10.74 11.22 -12.58
N VAL A 81 11.39 10.96 -13.71
CA VAL A 81 11.50 9.60 -14.27
C VAL A 81 12.22 8.67 -13.30
N GLY A 82 13.35 9.10 -12.72
CA GLY A 82 14.10 8.30 -11.75
C GLY A 82 13.28 7.97 -10.49
N VAL A 83 12.62 8.98 -9.93
CA VAL A 83 11.76 8.82 -8.75
C VAL A 83 10.56 7.91 -9.04
N TYR A 84 9.95 8.02 -10.22
CA TYR A 84 8.88 7.10 -10.63
C TYR A 84 9.38 5.65 -10.74
N ILE A 85 10.52 5.41 -11.40
CA ILE A 85 11.12 4.07 -11.55
C ILE A 85 11.46 3.45 -10.18
N MET A 86 11.85 4.27 -9.20
CA MET A 86 12.12 3.83 -7.83
C MET A 86 10.87 3.50 -7.01
N GLY A 87 9.67 3.60 -7.59
CA GLY A 87 8.40 3.22 -6.98
C GLY A 87 7.81 4.27 -6.04
N TYR A 88 8.23 5.53 -6.15
CA TYR A 88 7.58 6.62 -5.44
C TYR A 88 6.25 6.97 -6.11
N SER A 89 5.15 6.94 -5.34
CA SER A 89 3.79 7.16 -5.83
C SER A 89 3.23 8.53 -5.49
N ARG A 90 3.85 9.25 -4.53
CA ARG A 90 3.58 10.66 -4.25
C ARG A 90 4.87 11.47 -4.40
N ILE A 91 4.84 12.45 -5.29
CA ILE A 91 5.99 13.32 -5.57
C ILE A 91 5.56 14.75 -5.28
N ILE A 92 6.27 15.41 -4.36
CA ILE A 92 6.05 16.81 -3.99
C ILE A 92 7.22 17.61 -4.54
N ILE A 93 6.92 18.59 -5.40
CA ILE A 93 7.91 19.52 -5.93
C ILE A 93 7.74 20.83 -5.18
N GLN A 94 8.81 21.34 -4.59
CA GLN A 94 8.78 22.60 -3.85
C GLN A 94 10.02 23.46 -4.14
N THR A 95 9.88 24.76 -4.01
CA THR A 95 10.99 25.71 -4.15
C THR A 95 11.66 25.92 -2.80
N THR A 96 12.99 25.81 -2.76
CA THR A 96 13.75 26.19 -1.55
C THR A 96 13.97 27.71 -1.57
N ARG A 97 13.03 28.44 -0.94
CA ARG A 97 13.00 29.91 -0.65
C ARG A 97 12.24 30.81 -1.64
N ASP A 98 11.63 31.85 -1.03
CA ASP A 98 11.04 33.05 -1.64
C ASP A 98 12.09 33.98 -2.25
#